data_AF-A0A963M7F5-F1
#
_entry.id   AF-A0A963M7F5-F1
#
_cell.length_a   1.000
_cell.length_b   1.000
_cell.length_c   1.000
_cell.angle_alpha   90.00
_cell.angle_beta   90.00
_cell.angle_gamma   90.00
#
_symmetry.space_group_name_H-M   'P 1'
#
loop_
_entity.id
_entity.type
_entity.pdbx_description
1 polymer ?
#
loop_
_entity_poly.entity_id
_entity_poly.type
_entity_poly.pdbx_seq_one_letter_code
_entity_poly.pdbx_strand_id
1 'polypeptide(L)'
;MKAGSARTGFAQARATMAAVATACGLLAGASAWAAHPLITDDTGTQGTGHWQLEINTDQTRSRADGATSRAGQFNTTLTRGLTDDLDVALTLPLLRLRPAGGPNASGVGDAAVQAKWRLLGPEGGEDGGSLALKPMLLLPTGDDGRGLGTGRAGASLNLLAAWQAGQVTALGNLGASYNGNRAGDRTALWNASAAVLVTRCQRSPWRWTWAPAATPSTAPAPRCATACWAPSGT
;
A
#
# COMPACT_ATOMS: atom_id res chain seq x y z
N MET A 1 32.95 38.37 20.75
CA MET A 1 31.64 37.71 20.97
C MET A 1 31.21 37.04 19.67
N LYS A 2 30.66 35.82 19.80
CA LYS A 2 30.60 34.74 18.79
C LYS A 2 29.67 35.04 17.60
N ALA A 3 30.22 34.99 16.38
CA ALA A 3 29.48 34.77 15.14
C ALA A 3 29.95 33.43 14.54
N GLY A 4 29.18 32.36 14.74
CA GLY A 4 29.62 31.02 14.30
C GLY A 4 28.55 29.92 14.24
N SER A 5 27.26 30.21 14.43
CA SER A 5 26.23 29.18 14.58
C SER A 5 25.35 28.91 13.35
N ALA A 6 25.39 29.75 12.31
CA ALA A 6 24.46 29.65 11.17
C ALA A 6 24.99 28.81 9.99
N ARG A 7 26.30 28.59 9.89
CA ARG A 7 26.92 27.86 8.76
C ARG A 7 26.87 26.34 8.92
N THR A 8 26.67 25.83 10.14
CA THR A 8 26.67 24.40 10.46
C THR A 8 25.35 23.70 10.10
N GLY A 9 24.19 24.37 10.23
CA GLY A 9 22.88 23.77 9.92
C GLY A 9 22.64 23.49 8.43
N PHE A 10 23.11 24.38 7.55
CA PHE A 10 22.97 24.20 6.08
C PHE A 10 23.88 23.10 5.53
N ALA A 11 25.03 22.84 6.16
CA ALA A 11 25.92 21.74 5.76
C ALA A 11 25.35 20.37 6.16
N GLN A 12 24.70 20.30 7.34
CA GLN A 12 24.11 19.09 7.88
C GLN A 12 22.87 18.65 7.09
N ALA A 13 22.03 19.61 6.65
CA ALA A 13 20.87 19.35 5.79
C ALA A 13 21.25 18.89 4.36
N ARG A 14 22.38 19.36 3.83
CA ARG A 14 22.89 18.93 2.50
C ARG A 14 23.50 17.53 2.54
N ALA A 15 24.13 17.16 3.66
CA ALA A 15 24.68 15.83 3.87
C ALA A 15 23.59 14.75 4.03
N THR A 16 22.48 15.06 4.71
CA THR A 16 21.32 14.16 4.83
C THR A 16 20.56 14.00 3.51
N MET A 17 20.39 15.08 2.73
CA MET A 17 19.78 14.98 1.39
C MET A 17 20.64 14.18 0.40
N ALA A 18 21.97 14.30 0.47
CA ALA A 18 22.87 13.50 -0.35
C ALA A 18 22.82 12.02 0.03
N ALA A 19 22.77 11.68 1.32
CA ALA A 19 22.67 10.30 1.78
C ALA A 19 21.37 9.61 1.34
N VAL A 20 20.24 10.33 1.35
CA VAL A 20 18.95 9.81 0.85
C VAL A 20 18.96 9.67 -0.67
N ALA A 21 19.54 10.63 -1.40
CA ALA A 21 19.66 10.55 -2.86
C ALA A 21 20.59 9.41 -3.32
N THR A 22 21.68 9.16 -2.61
CA THR A 22 22.61 8.05 -2.90
C THR A 22 22.00 6.69 -2.54
N ALA A 23 21.21 6.60 -1.47
CA ALA A 23 20.46 5.39 -1.14
C ALA A 23 19.37 5.05 -2.18
N CYS A 24 18.67 6.06 -2.71
CA CYS A 24 17.71 5.88 -3.82
C CYS A 24 18.41 5.48 -5.14
N GLY A 25 19.60 6.02 -5.42
CA GLY A 25 20.35 5.71 -6.64
C GLY A 25 20.84 4.25 -6.72
N LEU A 26 21.13 3.62 -5.57
CA LEU A 26 21.59 2.23 -5.51
C LEU A 26 20.46 1.20 -5.71
N LEU A 27 19.20 1.61 -5.68
CA LEU A 27 18.03 0.74 -5.93
C LEU A 27 17.52 0.81 -7.38
N ALA A 28 18.02 1.74 -8.20
CA ALA A 28 17.55 1.97 -9.57
C ALA A 28 18.03 0.91 -10.59
N GLY A 29 18.86 -0.06 -10.18
CA GLY A 29 19.42 -1.10 -11.05
C GLY A 29 18.66 -2.43 -11.06
N ALA A 30 17.61 -2.61 -10.27
CA ALA A 30 16.82 -3.83 -10.30
C ALA A 30 15.85 -3.79 -11.49
N SER A 31 15.81 -4.87 -12.28
CA SER A 31 14.88 -5.02 -13.39
C SER A 31 13.46 -4.63 -12.96
N ALA A 32 12.91 -3.58 -13.56
CA ALA A 32 11.55 -3.13 -13.31
C ALA A 32 10.58 -4.12 -13.97
N TRP A 33 10.28 -5.21 -13.26
CA TRP A 33 9.14 -6.05 -13.60
C TRP A 33 7.91 -5.19 -13.30
N ALA A 34 7.06 -4.99 -14.31
CA ALA A 34 5.79 -4.29 -14.18
C ALA A 34 4.84 -5.07 -13.27
N ALA A 35 5.12 -5.08 -11.97
CA ALA A 35 4.19 -5.45 -10.94
C ALA A 35 3.29 -4.23 -10.64
N HIS A 36 2.02 -4.51 -10.34
CA HIS A 36 0.93 -3.57 -10.04
C HIS A 36 1.37 -2.42 -9.09
N PRO A 37 0.71 -1.24 -9.16
CA PRO A 37 1.21 0.02 -8.65
C PRO A 37 1.41 -0.03 -7.14
N LEU A 38 2.47 0.64 -6.70
CA LEU A 38 2.78 1.02 -5.32
C LEU A 38 2.05 0.20 -4.24
N ILE A 39 2.57 -0.98 -3.90
CA ILE A 39 2.12 -1.81 -2.75
C ILE A 39 2.51 -1.15 -1.40
N THR A 40 3.18 0.01 -1.46
CA THR A 40 3.54 0.78 -0.29
C THR A 40 2.30 1.43 0.33
N ASP A 41 2.21 1.33 1.65
CA ASP A 41 1.10 1.76 2.50
C ASP A 41 1.66 2.63 3.61
N ASP A 42 0.85 3.48 4.19
CA ASP A 42 1.23 4.31 5.33
C ASP A 42 0.82 3.69 6.67
N THR A 43 1.24 4.33 7.74
CA THR A 43 0.92 3.95 9.12
C THR A 43 -0.38 4.56 9.63
N GLY A 44 -1.11 5.30 8.78
CA GLY A 44 -2.35 5.98 9.14
C GLY A 44 -3.48 5.00 9.46
N THR A 45 -4.34 5.42 10.37
CA THR A 45 -5.48 4.65 10.90
C THR A 45 -6.77 5.47 10.75
N GLN A 46 -7.93 4.82 10.78
CA GLN A 46 -9.22 5.50 10.63
C GLN A 46 -9.59 6.34 11.86
N GLY A 47 -9.08 5.98 13.03
CA GLY A 47 -9.40 6.64 14.29
C GLY A 47 -10.63 6.05 14.99
N THR A 48 -10.73 6.24 16.30
CA THR A 48 -11.73 5.55 17.14
C THR A 48 -13.15 5.80 16.65
N GLY A 49 -13.87 4.73 16.34
CA GLY A 49 -15.29 4.80 16.01
C GLY A 49 -15.60 5.26 14.59
N HIS A 50 -14.61 5.40 13.72
CA HIS A 50 -14.80 5.72 12.31
C HIS A 50 -14.92 4.45 11.45
N TRP A 51 -15.72 4.55 10.39
CA TRP A 51 -15.88 3.50 9.38
C TRP A 51 -15.34 3.98 8.05
N GLN A 52 -14.69 3.07 7.31
CA GLN A 52 -14.30 3.30 5.92
C GLN A 52 -14.77 2.13 5.06
N LEU A 53 -15.35 2.47 3.91
CA LEU A 53 -15.69 1.51 2.86
C LEU A 53 -14.80 1.81 1.65
N GLU A 54 -14.01 0.83 1.24
CA GLU A 54 -13.19 0.89 0.04
C GLU A 54 -13.71 -0.09 -1.00
N ILE A 55 -13.76 0.38 -2.24
CA ILE A 55 -14.11 -0.44 -3.40
C ILE A 55 -13.00 -0.28 -4.43
N ASN A 56 -12.35 -1.39 -4.78
CA ASN A 56 -11.25 -1.41 -5.72
C ASN A 56 -11.56 -2.40 -6.86
N THR A 57 -11.08 -2.11 -8.07
CA THR A 57 -11.17 -3.05 -9.18
C THR A 57 -9.85 -3.16 -9.90
N ASP A 58 -9.45 -4.40 -10.16
CA ASP A 58 -8.20 -4.73 -10.83
C ASP A 58 -8.51 -5.58 -12.06
N GLN A 59 -7.78 -5.34 -13.15
CA GLN A 59 -7.88 -6.12 -14.38
C GLN A 59 -6.48 -6.49 -14.84
N THR A 60 -6.17 -7.77 -14.79
CA THR A 60 -4.87 -8.32 -15.16
C THR A 60 -5.01 -9.12 -16.44
N ARG A 61 -4.13 -8.84 -17.40
CA ARG A 61 -3.98 -9.63 -18.62
C ARG A 61 -2.55 -10.17 -18.70
N SER A 62 -2.41 -11.48 -18.77
CA SER A 62 -1.11 -12.14 -18.91
C SER A 62 -1.05 -12.88 -20.23
N ARG A 63 0.11 -12.83 -20.88
CA ARG A 63 0.39 -13.58 -22.11
C ARG A 63 1.63 -14.44 -21.88
N ALA A 64 1.46 -15.74 -22.05
CA ALA A 64 2.53 -16.73 -21.97
C ALA A 64 2.34 -17.75 -23.11
N ASP A 65 3.42 -18.09 -23.80
CA ASP A 65 3.45 -19.12 -24.85
C ASP A 65 2.33 -18.97 -25.90
N GLY A 66 2.10 -17.73 -26.36
CA GLY A 66 1.07 -17.41 -27.35
C GLY A 66 -0.36 -17.36 -26.79
N ALA A 67 -0.61 -17.92 -25.61
CA ALA A 67 -1.91 -17.95 -24.96
C ALA A 67 -2.13 -16.71 -24.08
N THR A 68 -3.39 -16.29 -23.92
CA THR A 68 -3.77 -15.12 -23.12
C THR A 68 -4.71 -15.55 -22.00
N SER A 69 -4.37 -15.19 -20.76
CA SER A 69 -5.27 -15.28 -19.61
C SER A 69 -5.71 -13.88 -19.18
N ARG A 70 -6.90 -13.79 -18.56
CA ARG A 70 -7.42 -12.57 -17.96
C ARG A 70 -7.98 -12.87 -16.57
N ALA A 71 -7.73 -11.98 -15.63
CA ALA A 71 -8.33 -11.99 -14.31
C ALA A 71 -8.87 -10.60 -13.99
N GLY A 72 -10.12 -10.55 -13.56
CA GLY A 72 -10.74 -9.34 -13.02
C GLY A 72 -11.04 -9.54 -11.55
N GLN A 73 -10.82 -8.52 -10.74
CA GLN A 73 -11.11 -8.51 -9.33
C GLN A 73 -11.91 -7.25 -8.97
N PHE A 74 -12.89 -7.40 -8.10
CA PHE A 74 -13.65 -6.32 -7.49
C PHE A 74 -13.64 -6.55 -5.98
N ASN A 75 -12.86 -5.74 -5.27
CA ASN A 75 -12.65 -5.86 -3.83
C ASN A 75 -13.54 -4.87 -3.10
N THR A 76 -14.25 -5.36 -2.08
CA THR A 76 -14.94 -4.51 -1.12
C THR A 76 -14.31 -4.71 0.25
N THR A 77 -13.76 -3.64 0.83
CA THR A 77 -13.15 -3.65 2.15
C THR A 77 -13.93 -2.74 3.08
N LEU A 78 -14.37 -3.27 4.21
CA LEU A 78 -14.98 -2.49 5.29
C LEU A 78 -14.02 -2.44 6.47
N THR A 79 -13.65 -1.24 6.89
CA THR A 79 -12.70 -0.98 7.99
C THR A 79 -13.39 -0.23 9.12
N ARG A 80 -13.06 -0.59 10.36
CA ARG A 80 -13.48 0.10 11.59
C ARG A 80 -12.25 0.44 12.41
N GLY A 81 -12.10 1.71 12.76
CA GLY A 81 -11.16 2.11 13.80
C GLY A 81 -11.69 1.72 15.18
N LEU A 82 -11.01 0.78 15.83
CA LEU A 82 -11.32 0.32 17.19
C LEU A 82 -10.73 1.26 18.24
N THR A 83 -9.55 1.80 17.95
CA THR A 83 -8.89 2.87 18.72
C THR A 83 -8.28 3.88 17.75
N ASP A 84 -7.64 4.93 18.25
CA ASP A 84 -6.94 5.90 17.41
C ASP A 84 -5.75 5.29 16.68
N ASP A 85 -5.23 4.16 17.16
CA ASP A 85 -4.04 3.50 16.63
C ASP A 85 -4.34 2.11 16.03
N LEU A 86 -5.58 1.62 16.09
CA LEU A 86 -5.94 0.27 15.65
C LEU A 86 -7.19 0.26 14.77
N ASP A 87 -7.01 -0.22 13.54
CA ASP A 87 -8.07 -0.53 12.62
C ASP A 87 -8.23 -2.04 12.44
N VAL A 88 -9.46 -2.49 12.22
CA VAL A 88 -9.77 -3.84 11.75
C VAL A 88 -10.59 -3.74 10.46
N ALA A 89 -10.23 -4.56 9.48
CA ALA A 89 -10.84 -4.59 8.17
C ALA A 89 -11.28 -6.00 7.76
N LEU A 90 -12.40 -6.08 7.05
CA LEU A 90 -12.87 -7.27 6.35
C LEU A 90 -12.92 -6.98 4.85
N THR A 91 -12.27 -7.82 4.05
CA THR A 91 -12.28 -7.72 2.59
C THR A 91 -12.97 -8.92 1.97
N LEU A 92 -13.88 -8.65 1.02
CA LEU A 92 -14.56 -9.63 0.20
C LEU A 92 -14.24 -9.39 -1.28
N PRO A 93 -13.49 -10.28 -1.93
CA PRO A 93 -13.19 -10.18 -3.35
C PRO A 93 -14.26 -10.87 -4.20
N LEU A 94 -14.70 -10.23 -5.29
CA LEU A 94 -15.41 -10.86 -6.39
C LEU A 94 -14.46 -11.04 -7.57
N LEU A 95 -14.25 -12.29 -7.98
CA LEU A 95 -13.30 -12.67 -9.02
C LEU A 95 -14.00 -13.04 -10.32
N ARG A 96 -13.37 -12.72 -11.45
CA ARG A 96 -13.71 -13.19 -12.79
C ARG A 96 -12.45 -13.70 -13.48
N LEU A 97 -12.33 -15.01 -13.61
CA LEU A 97 -11.15 -15.69 -14.14
C LEU A 97 -11.44 -16.24 -15.55
N ARG A 98 -10.54 -15.96 -16.47
CA ARG A 98 -10.54 -16.47 -17.85
C ARG A 98 -9.15 -17.03 -18.16
N PRO A 99 -8.83 -18.24 -17.69
CA PRO A 99 -7.53 -18.86 -17.95
C PRO A 99 -7.35 -19.20 -19.43
N ALA A 100 -6.10 -19.31 -19.86
CA ALA A 100 -5.79 -19.80 -21.19
C ALA A 100 -6.10 -21.30 -21.28
N GLY A 101 -7.04 -21.70 -22.15
CA GLY A 101 -7.34 -23.11 -22.41
C GLY A 101 -8.14 -23.85 -21.32
N GLY A 102 -8.65 -23.13 -20.32
CA GLY A 102 -9.48 -23.69 -19.25
C GLY A 102 -10.87 -23.07 -19.16
N PRO A 103 -11.76 -23.60 -18.30
CA PRO A 103 -13.08 -23.02 -18.09
C PRO A 103 -12.98 -21.65 -17.40
N ASN A 104 -13.90 -20.76 -17.76
CA ASN A 104 -14.05 -19.49 -17.05
C ASN A 104 -14.66 -19.73 -15.66
N ALA A 105 -14.27 -18.93 -14.68
CA ALA A 105 -14.86 -18.93 -13.35
C ALA A 105 -15.25 -17.51 -12.91
N SER A 106 -16.31 -17.42 -12.09
CA SER A 106 -16.75 -16.17 -11.49
C SER A 106 -17.42 -16.46 -10.16
N GLY A 107 -17.11 -15.65 -9.14
CA GLY A 107 -17.69 -15.79 -7.81
C GLY A 107 -16.90 -15.04 -6.75
N VAL A 108 -17.33 -15.20 -5.49
CA VAL A 108 -16.61 -14.68 -4.32
C VAL A 108 -15.33 -15.47 -4.14
N GLY A 109 -14.22 -14.78 -3.88
CA GLY A 109 -12.95 -15.40 -3.54
C GLY A 109 -12.74 -15.53 -2.03
N ASP A 110 -11.50 -15.83 -1.64
CA ASP A 110 -11.14 -15.94 -0.23
C ASP A 110 -11.27 -14.59 0.49
N ALA A 111 -12.06 -14.57 1.57
CA ALA A 111 -12.23 -13.40 2.41
C ALA A 111 -10.94 -13.12 3.20
N ALA A 112 -10.64 -11.85 3.45
CA ALA A 112 -9.50 -11.48 4.29
C ALA A 112 -9.96 -10.69 5.51
N VAL A 113 -9.40 -11.03 6.67
CA VAL A 113 -9.51 -10.22 7.89
C VAL A 113 -8.14 -9.63 8.17
N GLN A 114 -8.09 -8.33 8.41
CA GLN A 114 -6.85 -7.61 8.62
C GLN A 114 -6.96 -6.68 9.82
N ALA A 115 -5.84 -6.44 10.49
CA ALA A 115 -5.70 -5.30 11.37
C ALA A 115 -4.57 -4.41 10.89
N LYS A 116 -4.65 -3.11 11.15
CA LYS A 116 -3.53 -2.18 11.05
C LYS A 116 -3.36 -1.52 12.41
N TRP A 117 -2.20 -1.72 13.03
CA TRP A 117 -1.89 -1.21 14.35
C TRP A 117 -0.67 -0.30 14.29
N ARG A 118 -0.87 1.00 14.46
CA ARG A 118 0.22 1.97 14.65
C ARG A 118 0.81 1.79 16.05
N LEU A 119 2.06 1.32 16.10
CA LEU A 119 2.75 1.02 17.35
C LEU A 119 3.38 2.28 17.95
N LEU A 120 3.92 3.14 17.09
CA LEU A 120 4.74 4.28 17.47
C LEU A 120 4.53 5.44 16.52
N GLY A 121 4.70 6.64 17.06
CA GLY A 121 4.69 7.88 16.30
C GLY A 121 3.29 8.39 15.97
N PRO A 122 3.20 9.65 15.53
CA PRO A 122 1.94 10.25 15.13
C PRO A 122 1.42 9.66 13.82
N GLU A 123 0.14 9.86 13.58
CA GLU A 123 -0.53 9.47 12.33
C GLU A 123 0.23 10.04 11.12
N GLY A 124 0.36 9.26 10.05
CA GLY A 124 1.06 9.67 8.82
C GLY A 124 2.58 9.92 8.96
N GLY A 125 3.13 9.87 10.18
CA GLY A 125 4.53 10.24 10.45
C GLY A 125 4.78 11.75 10.50
N GLU A 126 3.75 12.56 10.77
CA GLU A 126 3.87 14.02 10.89
C GLU A 126 4.90 14.41 11.98
N ASP A 127 5.69 15.47 11.75
CA ASP A 127 6.71 15.95 12.70
C ASP A 127 7.71 14.89 13.20
N GLY A 128 7.94 13.82 12.41
CA GLY A 128 8.80 12.72 12.80
C GLY A 128 8.61 11.47 11.96
N GLY A 129 8.56 10.32 12.60
CA GLY A 129 8.29 9.04 11.94
C GLY A 129 7.38 8.16 12.78
N SER A 130 6.72 7.23 12.11
CA SER A 130 5.79 6.28 12.71
C SER A 130 6.01 4.87 12.18
N LEU A 131 5.58 3.90 12.99
CA LEU A 131 5.69 2.47 12.68
C LEU A 131 4.35 1.79 12.94
N ALA A 132 3.96 0.90 12.04
CA ALA A 132 2.75 0.09 12.20
C ALA A 132 2.98 -1.38 11.81
N LEU A 133 2.22 -2.27 12.45
CA LEU A 133 2.09 -3.66 12.04
C LEU A 133 0.74 -3.88 11.38
N LYS A 134 0.74 -4.70 10.33
CA LYS A 134 -0.47 -5.00 9.55
C LYS A 134 -0.59 -6.52 9.35
N PRO A 135 -1.05 -7.27 10.37
CA PRO A 135 -1.36 -8.69 10.22
C PRO A 135 -2.64 -8.88 9.38
N MET A 136 -2.67 -9.95 8.58
CA MET A 136 -3.83 -10.37 7.81
C MET A 136 -3.98 -11.89 7.85
N LEU A 137 -5.22 -12.36 7.89
CA LEU A 137 -5.60 -13.75 7.67
C LEU A 137 -6.43 -13.84 6.38
N LEU A 138 -6.06 -14.79 5.53
CA LEU A 138 -6.84 -15.18 4.37
C LEU A 138 -7.66 -16.42 4.74
N LEU A 139 -8.98 -16.33 4.63
CA LEU A 139 -9.92 -17.37 4.99
C LEU A 139 -10.30 -18.16 3.73
N PRO A 140 -10.28 -19.51 3.77
CA PRO A 140 -10.57 -20.35 2.61
C PRO A 140 -12.08 -20.42 2.35
N THR A 141 -12.69 -19.29 2.01
CA THR A 141 -14.13 -19.15 1.75
C THR A 141 -14.47 -19.23 0.28
N GLY A 142 -13.50 -19.06 -0.61
CA GLY A 142 -13.65 -19.20 -2.05
C GLY A 142 -13.72 -20.67 -2.47
N ASP A 143 -14.36 -20.92 -3.61
CA ASP A 143 -14.43 -22.25 -4.21
C ASP A 143 -13.10 -22.58 -4.91
N ASP A 144 -12.27 -23.39 -4.26
CA ASP A 144 -10.96 -23.82 -4.75
C ASP A 144 -11.06 -24.78 -5.94
N GLY A 145 -12.13 -25.58 -6.03
CA GLY A 145 -12.43 -26.44 -7.18
C GLY A 145 -12.67 -25.65 -8.47
N ARG A 146 -13.10 -24.39 -8.33
CA ARG A 146 -13.27 -23.43 -9.44
C ARG A 146 -12.12 -22.42 -9.56
N GLY A 147 -11.08 -22.54 -8.73
CA GLY A 147 -9.95 -21.61 -8.68
C GLY A 147 -10.27 -20.22 -8.11
N LEU A 148 -11.39 -20.07 -7.41
CA LEU A 148 -11.82 -18.82 -6.77
C LEU A 148 -11.18 -18.62 -5.38
N GLY A 149 -10.62 -19.67 -4.79
CA GLY A 149 -9.85 -19.62 -3.55
C GLY A 149 -8.67 -20.58 -3.58
N THR A 150 -7.80 -20.51 -2.58
CA THR A 150 -6.61 -21.37 -2.46
C THR A 150 -6.90 -22.70 -1.75
N GLY A 151 -8.08 -22.82 -1.13
CA GLY A 151 -8.55 -24.01 -0.43
C GLY A 151 -7.88 -24.26 0.93
N ARG A 152 -7.05 -23.32 1.42
CA ARG A 152 -6.42 -23.34 2.74
C ARG A 152 -6.26 -21.91 3.28
N ALA A 153 -6.22 -21.78 4.60
CA ALA A 153 -5.99 -20.49 5.22
C ALA A 153 -4.57 -19.98 4.95
N GLY A 154 -4.44 -18.68 4.76
CA GLY A 154 -3.17 -17.96 4.65
C GLY A 154 -3.00 -16.95 5.78
N ALA A 155 -1.78 -16.49 5.98
CA ALA A 155 -1.48 -15.43 6.94
C ALA A 155 -0.39 -14.52 6.37
N SER A 156 -0.43 -13.24 6.69
CA SER A 156 0.66 -12.32 6.40
C SER A 156 0.86 -11.31 7.52
N LEU A 157 2.08 -10.79 7.60
CA LEU A 157 2.45 -9.71 8.50
C LEU A 157 3.28 -8.71 7.72
N ASN A 158 2.85 -7.44 7.73
CA ASN A 158 3.63 -6.34 7.19
C ASN A 158 4.06 -5.39 8.31
N LEU A 159 5.31 -4.96 8.28
CA LEU A 159 5.83 -3.81 9.00
C LEU A 159 5.79 -2.61 8.06
N LEU A 160 5.21 -1.51 8.53
CA LEU A 160 5.06 -0.26 7.79
C LEU A 160 5.83 0.84 8.54
N ALA A 161 6.51 1.69 7.80
CA ALA A 161 7.21 2.86 8.30
C ALA A 161 6.85 4.08 7.47
N ALA A 162 6.54 5.19 8.14
CA ALA A 162 6.31 6.47 7.50
C ALA A 162 7.15 7.55 8.18
N TRP A 163 7.66 8.51 7.40
CA TRP A 163 8.39 9.67 7.90
C TRP A 163 8.01 10.89 7.08
N GLN A 164 7.58 11.97 7.74
CA GLN A 164 7.17 13.19 7.06
C GLN A 164 7.97 14.40 7.54
N ALA A 165 8.49 15.16 6.58
CA ALA A 165 9.12 16.45 6.82
C ALA A 165 8.68 17.47 5.77
N GLY A 166 7.88 18.44 6.20
CA GLY A 166 7.34 19.47 5.33
C GLY A 166 6.47 18.87 4.22
N GLN A 167 6.91 18.99 2.97
CA GLN A 167 6.20 18.50 1.79
C GLN A 167 6.61 17.09 1.36
N VAL A 168 7.55 16.46 2.06
CA VAL A 168 8.09 15.16 1.68
C VAL A 168 7.64 14.11 2.69
N THR A 169 7.05 13.04 2.19
CA THR A 169 6.74 11.83 2.98
C THR A 169 7.51 10.65 2.39
N ALA A 170 8.29 9.97 3.21
CA ALA A 170 8.93 8.70 2.86
C ALA A 170 8.16 7.54 3.51
N LEU A 171 7.92 6.48 2.75
CA LEU A 171 7.23 5.27 3.19
C LEU A 171 8.11 4.05 2.93
N GLY A 172 8.05 3.05 3.81
CA GLY A 172 8.78 1.80 3.68
C GLY A 172 8.02 0.63 4.29
N ASN A 173 7.92 -0.48 3.54
CA ASN A 173 7.19 -1.67 3.94
C ASN A 173 8.07 -2.92 3.84
N LEU A 174 7.92 -3.84 4.79
CA LEU A 174 8.50 -5.18 4.76
C LEU A 174 7.43 -6.20 5.14
N GLY A 175 7.25 -7.23 4.32
CA GLY A 175 6.21 -8.23 4.49
C GLY A 175 6.73 -9.66 4.45
N ALA A 176 6.09 -10.52 5.23
CA ALA A 176 6.22 -11.98 5.16
C ALA A 176 4.82 -12.60 5.10
N SER A 177 4.64 -13.61 4.25
CA SER A 177 3.35 -14.27 4.04
C SER A 177 3.50 -15.79 3.97
N TYR A 178 2.58 -16.47 4.65
CA TYR A 178 2.28 -17.87 4.47
C TYR A 178 1.07 -18.04 3.55
N ASN A 179 1.32 -18.50 2.33
CA ASN A 179 0.31 -18.84 1.33
C ASN A 179 -0.10 -20.31 1.48
N GLY A 180 -1.04 -20.58 2.37
CA GLY A 180 -1.68 -21.89 2.43
C GLY A 180 -2.50 -22.12 1.16
N ASN A 181 -2.14 -23.16 0.41
CA ASN A 181 -2.84 -23.50 -0.83
C ASN A 181 -2.85 -25.03 -1.07
N ARG A 182 -3.78 -25.51 -1.89
CA ARG A 182 -3.84 -26.91 -2.37
C ARG A 182 -3.18 -27.12 -3.74
N ALA A 183 -2.90 -26.04 -4.46
CA ALA A 183 -2.31 -26.09 -5.80
C ALA A 183 -0.82 -26.49 -5.82
N GLY A 184 -0.15 -26.51 -4.66
CA GLY A 184 1.29 -26.78 -4.57
C GLY A 184 2.14 -25.54 -4.84
N ASP A 185 1.54 -24.35 -4.84
CA ASP A 185 2.25 -23.08 -5.01
C ASP A 185 3.18 -22.81 -3.83
N ARG A 186 4.16 -21.94 -4.07
CA ARG A 186 5.09 -21.46 -3.04
C ARG A 186 4.32 -20.96 -1.81
N THR A 187 4.67 -21.52 -0.66
CA THR A 187 3.97 -21.27 0.61
C THR A 187 4.61 -20.16 1.43
N ALA A 188 5.93 -19.96 1.35
CA ALA A 188 6.62 -18.90 2.08
C ALA A 188 7.03 -17.76 1.13
N LEU A 189 6.45 -16.58 1.32
CA LEU A 189 6.64 -15.40 0.47
C LEU A 189 7.14 -14.24 1.33
N TRP A 190 7.87 -13.32 0.71
CA TRP A 190 8.28 -12.06 1.31
C TRP A 190 8.21 -10.95 0.27
N ASN A 191 8.03 -9.72 0.74
CA ASN A 191 8.00 -8.51 -0.09
C ASN A 191 8.64 -7.34 0.65
N ALA A 192 9.19 -6.40 -0.10
CA ALA A 192 9.64 -5.12 0.43
C ALA A 192 9.30 -4.02 -0.59
N SER A 193 8.90 -2.85 -0.11
CA SER A 193 8.64 -1.69 -0.96
C SER A 193 8.98 -0.38 -0.25
N ALA A 194 9.23 0.66 -1.03
CA ALA A 194 9.47 2.00 -0.53
C ALA A 194 8.84 3.03 -1.47
N ALA A 195 8.48 4.19 -0.95
CA ALA A 195 7.92 5.30 -1.72
C ALA A 195 8.41 6.64 -1.16
N VAL A 196 8.51 7.64 -2.04
CA VAL A 196 8.65 9.04 -1.63
C VAL A 196 7.53 9.83 -2.29
N LEU A 197 6.71 10.48 -1.47
CA LEU A 197 5.62 11.34 -1.88
C LEU A 197 6.06 12.79 -1.69
N VAL A 198 5.76 13.63 -2.68
CA VAL A 198 5.99 15.08 -2.60
C VAL A 198 4.67 15.80 -2.78
N THR A 199 4.21 16.42 -1.71
CA THR A 199 2.95 17.15 -1.67
C THR A 199 3.16 18.57 -2.17
N ARG A 200 2.66 18.90 -3.37
CA ARG A 200 2.70 20.27 -3.90
C ARG A 200 1.45 21.04 -3.47
N CYS A 201 1.63 22.17 -2.81
CA CYS A 201 0.54 23.13 -2.57
C CYS A 201 0.09 23.76 -3.89
N GLN A 202 -1.01 23.27 -4.48
CA GLN A 202 -1.64 23.92 -5.63
C GLN A 202 -2.71 24.91 -5.16
N ARG A 203 -2.37 26.22 -5.15
CA ARG A 203 -3.35 27.30 -5.00
C ARG A 203 -4.16 27.41 -6.30
N SER A 204 -5.26 26.68 -6.42
CA SER A 204 -6.27 26.90 -7.47
C SER A 204 -7.60 27.33 -6.84
N PRO A 205 -8.27 28.38 -7.34
CA PRO A 205 -9.61 28.76 -6.90
C PRO A 205 -10.71 27.81 -7.43
N TRP A 206 -10.38 26.92 -8.37
CA TRP A 206 -11.31 25.96 -8.94
C TRP A 206 -11.21 24.61 -8.22
N ARG A 207 -12.33 24.15 -7.68
CA ARG A 207 -12.43 22.94 -6.85
C ARG A 207 -12.68 21.71 -7.72
N TRP A 208 -11.62 20.94 -7.97
CA TRP A 208 -11.69 19.59 -8.52
C TRP A 208 -10.94 18.65 -7.56
N THR A 209 -11.66 17.73 -6.90
CA THR A 209 -11.06 16.68 -6.07
C THR A 209 -11.15 15.36 -6.81
N TRP A 210 -10.01 14.87 -7.29
CA TRP A 210 -9.83 13.49 -7.73
C TRP A 210 -9.03 12.80 -6.62
N ALA A 211 -9.64 11.83 -5.93
CA ALA A 211 -8.99 11.02 -4.91
C ALA A 211 -9.04 9.55 -5.37
N PRO A 212 -7.93 8.96 -5.84
CA PRO A 212 -7.84 7.51 -5.89
C PRO A 212 -7.67 7.03 -4.44
N ALA A 213 -8.67 6.30 -3.96
CA ALA A 213 -8.84 5.84 -2.57
C ALA A 213 -9.13 6.96 -1.54
N ALA A 214 -10.20 6.76 -0.78
CA ALA A 214 -10.72 7.71 0.20
C ALA A 214 -9.90 7.63 1.49
N THR A 215 -9.24 8.73 1.86
CA THR A 215 -8.82 8.99 3.24
C THR A 215 -9.79 10.04 3.82
N PRO A 216 -10.63 9.73 4.81
CA PRO A 216 -11.38 10.75 5.50
C PRO A 216 -10.49 11.39 6.57
N SER A 217 -9.92 12.58 6.30
CA SER A 217 -9.31 13.40 7.37
C SER A 217 -10.33 14.41 7.90
N THR A 218 -10.54 14.42 9.21
CA THR A 218 -11.46 15.34 9.92
C THR A 218 -10.77 16.59 10.49
N ALA A 219 -9.53 16.90 10.10
CA ALA A 219 -8.86 18.11 10.56
C ALA A 219 -9.06 19.30 9.59
N PRO A 220 -9.35 20.53 10.08
CA PRO A 220 -9.40 21.70 9.23
C PRO A 220 -7.96 22.18 8.93
N ALA A 221 -7.36 21.66 7.86
CA ALA A 221 -6.05 22.09 7.36
C ALA A 221 -6.12 22.44 5.86
N PRO A 222 -5.27 23.36 5.35
CA PRO A 222 -5.31 23.79 3.95
C PRO A 222 -5.06 22.60 3.02
N ARG A 223 -5.90 22.51 1.98
CA ARG A 223 -6.09 21.29 1.18
C ARG A 223 -4.92 21.06 0.23
N CYS A 224 -4.23 19.94 0.42
CA CYS A 224 -3.15 19.46 -0.41
C CYS A 224 -3.62 18.30 -1.31
N ALA A 225 -3.20 18.29 -2.57
CA ALA A 225 -3.44 17.18 -3.49
C ALA A 225 -2.12 16.42 -3.72
N THR A 226 -2.15 15.10 -3.56
CA THR A 226 -1.02 14.20 -3.81
C THR A 226 -0.95 13.90 -5.30
N ALA A 227 0.18 14.21 -5.95
CA ALA A 227 0.44 13.79 -7.32
C ALA A 227 1.52 12.71 -7.31
N CYS A 228 1.14 11.46 -7.64
CA CYS A 228 2.10 10.38 -7.89
C CYS A 228 2.60 10.49 -9.33
N TRP A 229 3.90 10.64 -9.53
CA TRP A 229 4.54 10.58 -10.84
C TRP A 229 5.31 9.26 -10.95
N ALA A 230 4.99 8.47 -11.96
CA ALA A 230 5.79 7.32 -12.39
C ALA A 230 6.27 7.58 -13.82
N PRO A 231 7.59 7.59 -14.10
CA PRO A 231 8.08 7.71 -15.47
C PRO A 231 7.76 6.44 -16.27
N SER A 232 7.08 6.60 -17.41
CA SER A 232 6.92 5.56 -18.42
C SER A 232 8.11 5.59 -19.38
N GLY A 233 8.96 4.56 -19.34
CA GLY A 233 9.92 4.26 -20.41
C GLY A 233 9.27 3.32 -21.43
N THR A 234 9.39 3.64 -22.71
CA THR A 234 9.05 2.76 -23.84
C THR A 234 10.10 1.67 -24.03
#